data_AF-A0A1J0R9T0-F1
#
_entry.id   AF-A0A1J0R9T0-F1
#
_cell.length_a   1.000
_cell.length_b   1.000
_cell.length_c   1.000
_cell.angle_alpha   90.00
_cell.angle_beta   90.00
_cell.angle_gamma   90.00
#
_symmetry.space_group_name_H-M   'P 1'
#
loop_
_entity.id
_entity.type
_entity.pdbx_description
1 polymer ?
#
loop_
_entity_poly.entity_id
_entity_poly.type
_entity_poly.pdbx_seq_one_letter_code
_entity_poly.pdbx_strand_id
1 'polypeptide(L)'
;MAAESALKLIVLAIFLIAGRIRCANIGAGDNSRYLAAICHLLQLAKGTPKQDADIPNSVASLNTLEDINMTLAGAAWQDNFYDKETKLSWEEAKQKNSKLPDDWQANWDGWAAAAERIRAADNKQKIYIEKEISEMADYQLAAAKVKIAMLLNRSDKIYDKIKVEKNTVDEKNEQKVRQDLNKAAYGVPEGTGKYTNGQNSDNSIGNAATCDNGGKLNNIQTLVQTLLCLCTPDNTKKQTQACLKEKAVSLDYSGLNGDSAITHLGELLDFCSINSKAEVYAHAITNALNQLKGLITVIGGTGYLGWTGTTPACTGQSESEMCVAYASYVQNGEDKFHDIDWVKALHAAAAKMKRRETAVEKWHTLDQALKDNEAVAWLIPTEVSILKKPIGASTNETPGQETAAAIKPGCADHHYDEKEYEKLESTYDAYAADGKRFKHKAGTETATAGEKTKEGEPSTVCAKHGTNKDACLADKTGNNSNCAFRKDKDKEDESAKMLKLQFLVNNKLSLSMVSAFMSFVES
;
A
#
# COMPACT_ATOMS: atom_id res chain seq x y z
N MET A 1 25.86 27.64 42.67
CA MET A 1 24.71 27.18 41.86
C MET A 1 24.98 25.84 41.14
N ALA A 2 26.03 25.68 40.33
CA ALA A 2 26.27 24.42 39.59
C ALA A 2 26.52 23.18 40.49
N ALA A 3 27.26 23.32 41.60
CA ALA A 3 27.55 22.22 42.53
C ALA A 3 26.30 21.74 43.30
N GLU A 4 25.37 22.66 43.57
CA GLU A 4 24.12 22.37 44.28
C GLU A 4 23.12 21.61 43.40
N SER A 5 23.10 21.93 42.10
CA SER A 5 22.30 21.20 41.10
C SER A 5 22.83 19.79 40.83
N ALA A 6 24.16 19.59 40.87
CA ALA A 6 24.77 18.26 40.74
C ALA A 6 24.42 17.35 41.93
N LEU A 7 24.44 17.89 43.15
CA LEU A 7 24.06 17.14 44.35
C LEU A 7 22.58 16.73 44.34
N LYS A 8 21.69 17.61 43.87
CA LYS A 8 20.24 17.30 43.71
C LYS A 8 19.99 16.21 42.66
N LEU A 9 20.74 16.19 41.56
CA LEU A 9 20.67 15.15 40.52
C LEU A 9 21.18 13.79 41.03
N ILE A 10 22.25 13.78 41.83
CA ILE A 10 22.80 12.55 42.43
C ILE A 10 21.83 11.99 43.48
N VAL A 11 21.23 12.84 44.33
CA VAL A 11 20.23 12.40 45.32
C VAL A 11 18.96 11.87 44.63
N LEU A 12 18.50 12.49 43.55
CA LEU A 12 17.38 11.99 42.76
C LEU A 12 17.69 10.63 42.09
N ALA A 13 18.92 10.45 41.58
CA ALA A 13 19.39 9.18 41.04
C ALA A 13 19.48 8.08 42.14
N ILE A 14 19.95 8.42 43.34
CA ILE A 14 19.99 7.48 44.48
C ILE A 14 18.57 7.11 44.93
N PHE A 15 17.61 8.03 44.95
CA PHE A 15 16.19 7.71 45.22
C PHE A 15 15.56 6.83 44.13
N LEU A 16 15.91 7.03 42.86
CA LEU A 16 15.46 6.18 41.74
C LEU A 16 16.10 4.78 41.75
N ILE A 17 17.30 4.64 42.31
CA ILE A 17 18.00 3.34 42.45
C ILE A 17 17.57 2.61 43.74
N ALA A 18 17.31 3.32 44.83
CA ALA A 18 16.83 2.76 46.10
C ALA A 18 15.39 2.22 46.03
N GLY A 19 14.60 2.62 45.01
CA GLY A 19 13.27 2.07 44.74
C GLY A 19 13.26 0.65 44.15
N ARG A 20 14.42 0.01 43.94
CA ARG A 20 14.51 -1.37 43.42
C ARG A 20 14.98 -2.38 44.47
N ILE A 21 14.50 -2.27 45.70
CA ILE A 21 14.48 -3.44 46.58
C ILE A 21 13.45 -4.39 45.96
N ARG A 22 13.91 -5.42 45.22
CA ARG A 22 13.04 -6.55 44.90
C ARG A 22 12.67 -7.19 46.23
N CYS A 23 11.47 -6.93 46.73
CA CYS A 23 10.88 -7.79 47.74
C CYS A 23 11.01 -9.24 47.23
N ALA A 24 11.33 -10.19 48.10
CA ALA A 24 11.39 -11.60 47.68
C ALA A 24 9.99 -12.08 47.26
N ASN A 25 8.96 -11.57 47.94
CA ASN A 25 7.57 -11.98 47.81
C ASN A 25 6.79 -10.99 46.95
N ILE A 26 5.79 -11.50 46.22
CA ILE A 26 4.81 -10.68 45.51
C ILE A 26 3.84 -10.03 46.51
N GLY A 27 3.70 -8.71 46.38
CA GLY A 27 2.75 -7.88 47.10
C GLY A 27 1.45 -7.67 46.34
N ALA A 28 0.50 -7.04 47.03
CA ALA A 28 -0.76 -6.61 46.43
C ALA A 28 -0.49 -5.53 45.37
N GLY A 29 -0.97 -5.75 44.14
CA GLY A 29 -0.82 -4.85 43.00
C GLY A 29 0.51 -4.97 42.23
N ASP A 30 1.43 -5.84 42.62
CA ASP A 30 2.73 -5.99 41.92
C ASP A 30 2.57 -6.46 40.46
N ASN A 31 1.47 -7.15 40.14
CA ASN A 31 1.13 -7.56 38.78
C ASN A 31 0.19 -6.60 38.04
N SER A 32 -0.20 -5.46 38.64
CA SER A 32 -1.13 -4.49 38.04
C SER A 32 -0.71 -3.99 36.65
N ARG A 33 0.59 -3.74 36.43
CA ARG A 33 1.10 -3.32 35.11
C ARG A 33 0.95 -4.39 34.02
N TYR A 34 1.10 -5.66 34.39
CA TYR A 34 0.98 -6.78 33.46
C TYR A 34 -0.49 -7.07 33.17
N LEU A 35 -1.35 -6.98 34.20
CA LEU A 35 -2.79 -6.96 34.05
C LEU A 35 -3.23 -5.87 33.07
N ALA A 36 -2.81 -4.62 33.26
CA ALA A 36 -3.18 -3.51 32.39
C ALA A 36 -2.80 -3.77 30.92
N ALA A 37 -1.60 -4.30 30.67
CA ALA A 37 -1.15 -4.63 29.32
C ALA A 37 -1.98 -5.75 28.67
N ILE A 38 -2.27 -6.83 29.41
CA ILE A 38 -3.10 -7.93 28.90
C ILE A 38 -4.56 -7.52 28.74
N CYS A 39 -5.11 -6.72 29.66
CA CYS A 39 -6.45 -6.14 29.52
C CYS A 39 -6.56 -5.25 28.27
N HIS A 40 -5.53 -4.46 27.96
CA HIS A 40 -5.52 -3.65 26.74
C HIS A 40 -5.54 -4.53 25.48
N LEU A 41 -4.75 -5.61 25.44
CA LEU A 41 -4.77 -6.56 24.33
C LEU A 41 -6.10 -7.33 24.24
N LEU A 42 -6.70 -7.72 25.36
CA LEU A 42 -8.03 -8.36 25.40
C LEU A 42 -9.13 -7.42 24.93
N GLN A 43 -9.08 -6.13 25.30
CA GLN A 43 -9.96 -5.11 24.76
C GLN A 43 -9.83 -5.01 23.23
N LEU A 44 -8.61 -5.01 22.69
CA LEU A 44 -8.38 -4.98 21.25
C LEU A 44 -8.86 -6.28 20.58
N ALA A 45 -8.64 -7.43 21.19
CA ALA A 45 -9.06 -8.73 20.68
C ALA A 45 -10.58 -8.94 20.71
N LYS A 46 -11.30 -8.26 21.61
CA LYS A 46 -12.76 -8.38 21.75
C LYS A 46 -13.54 -7.20 21.18
N GLY A 47 -12.85 -6.14 20.75
CA GLY A 47 -13.45 -4.98 20.11
C GLY A 47 -13.90 -5.23 18.68
N THR A 48 -14.48 -4.21 18.06
CA THR A 48 -14.96 -4.27 16.69
C THR A 48 -13.91 -3.68 15.74
N PRO A 49 -13.39 -4.45 14.76
CA PRO A 49 -12.44 -3.94 13.79
C PRO A 49 -13.00 -2.73 13.05
N LYS A 50 -12.22 -1.65 12.97
CA LYS A 50 -12.58 -0.49 12.16
C LYS A 50 -12.71 -0.90 10.70
N GLN A 51 -13.77 -0.42 10.06
CA GLN A 51 -13.91 -0.46 8.60
C GLN A 51 -13.86 0.95 8.04
N ASP A 52 -13.16 1.11 6.91
CA ASP A 52 -13.22 2.33 6.12
C ASP A 52 -14.63 2.46 5.53
N ALA A 53 -15.31 3.56 5.86
CA ALA A 53 -16.66 3.85 5.42
C ALA A 53 -16.71 4.67 4.12
N ASP A 54 -15.62 5.38 3.81
CA ASP A 54 -15.49 6.21 2.62
C ASP A 54 -14.77 5.42 1.52
N ILE A 55 -15.56 4.79 0.65
CA ILE A 55 -15.08 4.02 -0.50
C ILE A 55 -15.49 4.76 -1.78
N PRO A 56 -14.55 5.07 -2.70
CA PRO A 56 -14.88 5.81 -3.92
C PRO A 56 -15.83 5.08 -4.86
N ASN A 57 -16.65 5.86 -5.60
CA ASN A 57 -17.43 5.36 -6.74
C ASN A 57 -16.75 5.70 -8.07
N SER A 58 -15.77 4.89 -8.46
CA SER A 58 -14.93 5.13 -9.65
C SER A 58 -15.59 4.86 -10.99
N VAL A 59 -16.75 4.22 -11.01
CA VAL A 59 -17.46 3.88 -12.26
C VAL A 59 -17.99 5.15 -12.94
N ALA A 60 -18.35 6.17 -12.17
CA ALA A 60 -18.98 7.38 -12.69
C ALA A 60 -18.07 8.16 -13.67
N SER A 61 -16.79 8.34 -13.32
CA SER A 61 -15.84 9.08 -14.16
C SER A 61 -15.47 8.32 -15.42
N LEU A 62 -15.32 6.99 -15.34
CA LEU A 62 -15.10 6.16 -16.53
C LEU A 62 -16.31 6.23 -17.47
N ASN A 63 -17.52 6.07 -16.94
CA ASN A 63 -18.75 6.18 -17.74
C ASN A 63 -18.84 7.54 -18.42
N THR A 64 -18.49 8.63 -17.73
CA THR A 64 -18.52 9.99 -18.33
C THR A 64 -17.55 10.11 -19.50
N LEU A 65 -16.34 9.57 -19.39
CA LEU A 65 -15.37 9.56 -20.50
C LEU A 65 -15.86 8.72 -21.69
N GLU A 66 -16.46 7.56 -21.42
CA GLU A 66 -17.06 6.70 -22.45
C GLU A 66 -18.21 7.41 -23.17
N ASP A 67 -19.04 8.14 -22.41
CA ASP A 67 -20.18 8.90 -22.93
C ASP A 67 -19.71 10.07 -23.80
N ILE A 68 -18.64 10.77 -23.42
CA ILE A 68 -18.00 11.79 -24.25
C ILE A 68 -17.52 11.19 -25.56
N ASN A 69 -16.78 10.08 -25.51
CA ASN A 69 -16.27 9.42 -26.70
C ASN A 69 -17.38 8.93 -27.63
N MET A 70 -18.44 8.34 -27.07
CA MET A 70 -19.60 7.89 -27.83
C MET A 70 -20.36 9.04 -28.49
N THR A 71 -20.46 10.19 -27.80
CA THR A 71 -21.06 11.40 -28.37
C THR A 71 -20.23 11.92 -29.56
N LEU A 72 -18.91 11.98 -29.43
CA LEU A 72 -17.99 12.41 -30.51
C LEU A 72 -17.99 11.47 -31.72
N ALA A 73 -18.38 10.21 -31.56
CA ALA A 73 -18.47 9.24 -32.65
C ALA A 73 -19.60 9.54 -33.65
N GLY A 74 -20.62 10.28 -33.21
CA GLY A 74 -21.77 10.69 -34.03
C GLY A 74 -22.80 9.59 -34.28
N ALA A 75 -23.94 9.98 -34.88
CA ALA A 75 -25.13 9.14 -35.02
C ALA A 75 -24.87 7.85 -35.81
N ALA A 76 -24.12 7.92 -36.91
CA ALA A 76 -23.82 6.76 -37.75
C ALA A 76 -23.09 5.64 -36.99
N TRP A 77 -22.23 6.01 -36.03
CA TRP A 77 -21.60 5.04 -35.13
C TRP A 77 -22.59 4.51 -34.08
N GLN A 78 -23.35 5.41 -33.45
CA GLN A 78 -24.30 5.09 -32.39
C GLN A 78 -25.40 4.12 -32.85
N ASP A 79 -25.82 4.20 -34.12
CA ASP A 79 -26.85 3.34 -34.73
C ASP A 79 -26.47 1.85 -34.83
N ASN A 80 -25.19 1.52 -34.62
CA ASN A 80 -24.74 0.13 -34.56
C ASN A 80 -25.19 -0.58 -33.28
N PHE A 81 -25.44 0.15 -32.18
CA PHE A 81 -25.70 -0.42 -30.86
C PHE A 81 -27.20 -0.62 -30.55
N TYR A 82 -28.08 -0.20 -31.46
CA TYR A 82 -29.53 -0.22 -31.26
C TYR A 82 -30.32 -0.64 -32.49
N ASP A 83 -31.49 -1.21 -32.25
CA ASP A 83 -32.59 -1.24 -33.22
C ASP A 83 -33.82 -0.61 -32.57
N LYS A 84 -34.30 0.50 -33.15
CA LYS A 84 -35.35 1.36 -32.57
C LYS A 84 -35.01 1.76 -31.13
N GLU A 85 -35.73 1.25 -30.13
CA GLU A 85 -35.55 1.55 -28.71
C GLU A 85 -34.80 0.44 -27.95
N THR A 86 -34.41 -0.64 -28.61
CA THR A 86 -33.78 -1.80 -27.96
C THR A 86 -32.28 -1.83 -28.19
N LYS A 87 -31.52 -1.98 -27.10
CA LYS A 87 -30.08 -2.24 -27.12
C LYS A 87 -29.79 -3.58 -27.78
N LEU A 88 -28.82 -3.63 -28.69
CA LEU A 88 -28.39 -4.86 -29.34
C LEU A 88 -27.24 -5.51 -28.58
N SER A 89 -27.39 -6.80 -28.28
CA SER A 89 -26.25 -7.66 -27.98
C SER A 89 -25.33 -7.79 -29.19
N TRP A 90 -24.09 -8.23 -28.97
CA TRP A 90 -23.12 -8.48 -30.05
C TRP A 90 -23.70 -9.41 -31.13
N GLU A 91 -24.41 -10.44 -30.71
CA GLU A 91 -24.99 -11.47 -31.60
C GLU A 91 -26.10 -10.88 -32.47
N GLU A 92 -26.98 -10.06 -31.89
CA GLU A 92 -28.05 -9.37 -32.62
C GLU A 92 -27.47 -8.33 -33.59
N ALA A 93 -26.42 -7.61 -33.18
CA ALA A 93 -25.76 -6.64 -34.04
C ALA A 93 -25.07 -7.30 -35.24
N LYS A 94 -24.41 -8.44 -35.05
CA LYS A 94 -23.82 -9.26 -36.12
C LYS A 94 -24.88 -9.84 -37.07
N GLN A 95 -26.06 -10.20 -36.56
CA GLN A 95 -27.18 -10.62 -37.39
C GLN A 95 -27.72 -9.47 -38.25
N LYS A 96 -27.83 -8.26 -37.67
CA LYS A 96 -28.24 -7.04 -38.39
C LYS A 96 -27.20 -6.60 -39.42
N ASN A 97 -25.92 -6.66 -39.08
CA ASN A 97 -24.81 -6.29 -39.94
C ASN A 97 -23.65 -7.29 -39.80
N SER A 98 -23.59 -8.26 -40.71
CA SER A 98 -22.56 -9.31 -40.70
C SER A 98 -21.15 -8.80 -40.98
N LYS A 99 -20.99 -7.56 -41.45
CA LYS A 99 -19.69 -6.93 -41.76
C LYS A 99 -19.01 -6.26 -40.57
N LEU A 100 -19.65 -6.23 -39.39
CA LEU A 100 -19.00 -5.68 -38.19
C LEU A 100 -17.68 -6.42 -37.91
N PRO A 101 -16.57 -5.72 -37.62
CA PRO A 101 -15.28 -6.37 -37.34
C PRO A 101 -15.33 -7.25 -36.09
N ASP A 102 -14.77 -8.46 -36.13
CA ASP A 102 -14.84 -9.41 -35.00
C ASP A 102 -14.10 -8.91 -33.75
N ASP A 103 -13.08 -8.06 -33.91
CA ASP A 103 -12.32 -7.48 -32.80
C ASP A 103 -13.13 -6.50 -31.94
N TRP A 104 -14.32 -6.10 -32.40
CA TRP A 104 -15.24 -5.26 -31.64
C TRP A 104 -15.94 -6.00 -30.51
N GLN A 105 -16.05 -7.32 -30.57
CA GLN A 105 -16.75 -8.12 -29.58
C GLN A 105 -16.27 -7.83 -28.15
N ALA A 106 -14.96 -7.67 -27.96
CA ALA A 106 -14.36 -7.46 -26.65
C ALA A 106 -14.79 -6.15 -25.95
N ASN A 107 -15.18 -5.14 -26.72
CA ASN A 107 -15.57 -3.82 -26.21
C ASN A 107 -17.06 -3.52 -26.41
N TRP A 108 -17.79 -4.42 -27.08
CA TRP A 108 -19.17 -4.19 -27.50
C TRP A 108 -20.07 -3.78 -26.35
N ASP A 109 -20.03 -4.52 -25.24
CA ASP A 109 -20.91 -4.27 -24.10
C ASP A 109 -20.69 -2.88 -23.47
N GLY A 110 -19.42 -2.45 -23.38
CA GLY A 110 -19.06 -1.12 -22.89
C GLY A 110 -19.56 -0.02 -23.82
N TRP A 111 -19.32 -0.17 -25.13
CA TRP A 111 -19.83 0.78 -26.13
C TRP A 111 -21.35 0.83 -26.17
N ALA A 112 -22.01 -0.31 -26.15
CA ALA A 112 -23.46 -0.38 -26.13
C ALA A 112 -24.00 0.30 -24.86
N ALA A 113 -23.41 0.06 -23.69
CA ALA A 113 -23.80 0.75 -22.46
C ALA A 113 -23.61 2.27 -22.53
N ALA A 114 -22.48 2.77 -23.07
CA ALA A 114 -22.26 4.21 -23.26
C ALA A 114 -23.28 4.82 -24.23
N ALA A 115 -23.53 4.14 -25.34
CA ALA A 115 -24.53 4.54 -26.32
C ALA A 115 -25.94 4.56 -25.70
N GLU A 116 -26.21 3.74 -24.67
CA GLU A 116 -27.49 3.69 -23.96
C GLU A 116 -27.66 4.94 -23.09
N ARG A 117 -26.62 5.25 -22.32
CA ARG A 117 -26.59 6.39 -21.41
C ARG A 117 -26.79 7.70 -22.15
N ILE A 118 -26.16 7.87 -23.31
CA ILE A 118 -26.27 9.12 -24.07
C ILE A 118 -27.60 9.26 -24.84
N ARG A 119 -28.38 8.19 -25.01
CA ARG A 119 -29.65 8.23 -25.77
C ARG A 119 -30.80 8.94 -25.05
N ALA A 120 -30.72 9.16 -23.75
CA ALA A 120 -31.74 9.91 -23.03
C ALA A 120 -31.92 11.31 -23.63
N ALA A 121 -33.17 11.68 -23.99
CA ALA A 121 -33.47 12.89 -24.76
C ALA A 121 -33.05 14.19 -24.05
N ASP A 122 -32.95 14.16 -22.72
CA ASP A 122 -32.53 15.26 -21.86
C ASP A 122 -31.11 15.07 -21.29
N ASN A 123 -30.29 14.20 -21.91
CA ASN A 123 -28.91 14.02 -21.51
C ASN A 123 -28.10 15.32 -21.74
N LYS A 124 -27.95 16.09 -20.67
CA LYS A 124 -27.27 17.39 -20.67
C LYS A 124 -25.81 17.31 -21.09
N GLN A 125 -25.12 16.21 -20.77
CA GLN A 125 -23.73 15.98 -21.16
C GLN A 125 -23.62 15.86 -22.68
N LYS A 126 -24.44 15.00 -23.29
CA LYS A 126 -24.50 14.86 -24.75
C LYS A 126 -24.80 16.19 -25.43
N ILE A 127 -25.86 16.89 -24.99
CA ILE A 127 -26.28 18.18 -25.57
C ILE A 127 -25.15 19.21 -25.50
N TYR A 128 -24.44 19.29 -24.36
CA TYR A 128 -23.31 20.18 -24.21
C TYR A 128 -22.18 19.85 -25.19
N ILE A 129 -21.79 18.58 -25.29
CA ILE A 129 -20.68 18.14 -26.17
C ILE A 129 -21.04 18.36 -27.64
N GLU A 130 -22.26 18.02 -28.06
CA GLU A 130 -22.75 18.24 -29.42
C GLU A 130 -22.73 19.72 -29.79
N LYS A 131 -23.09 20.61 -28.84
CA LYS A 131 -22.99 22.05 -29.03
C LYS A 131 -21.53 22.48 -29.21
N GLU A 132 -20.63 22.07 -28.33
CA GLU A 132 -19.21 22.44 -28.39
C GLU A 132 -18.54 22.02 -29.70
N ILE A 133 -18.91 20.86 -30.26
CA ILE A 133 -18.30 20.35 -31.51
C ILE A 133 -18.99 20.81 -32.80
N SER A 134 -20.21 21.36 -32.72
CA SER A 134 -21.01 21.72 -33.91
C SER A 134 -20.35 22.76 -34.82
N GLU A 135 -19.48 23.61 -34.29
CA GLU A 135 -18.76 24.66 -35.02
C GLU A 135 -17.31 24.27 -35.36
N MET A 136 -16.87 23.06 -34.99
CA MET A 136 -15.50 22.61 -35.23
C MET A 136 -15.26 22.20 -36.68
N ALA A 137 -14.09 22.52 -37.20
CA ALA A 137 -13.61 21.96 -38.46
C ALA A 137 -13.16 20.50 -38.29
N ASP A 138 -13.17 19.71 -39.38
CA ASP A 138 -12.86 18.27 -39.36
C ASP A 138 -11.53 17.93 -38.66
N TYR A 139 -10.49 18.75 -38.87
CA TYR A 139 -9.18 18.54 -38.24
C TYR A 139 -9.19 18.78 -36.72
N GLN A 140 -10.04 19.69 -36.23
CA GLN A 140 -10.23 19.95 -34.80
C GLN A 140 -11.02 18.82 -34.16
N LEU A 141 -12.08 18.36 -34.83
CA LEU A 141 -12.86 17.20 -34.40
C LEU A 141 -11.99 15.94 -34.37
N ALA A 142 -11.18 15.69 -35.40
CA ALA A 142 -10.24 14.57 -35.41
C ALA A 142 -9.23 14.65 -34.26
N ALA A 143 -8.68 15.84 -33.97
CA ALA A 143 -7.79 16.03 -32.83
C ALA A 143 -8.48 15.76 -31.49
N ALA A 144 -9.73 16.19 -31.31
CA ALA A 144 -10.52 15.93 -30.10
C ALA A 144 -10.75 14.44 -29.89
N LYS A 145 -11.15 13.73 -30.95
CA LYS A 145 -11.36 12.27 -30.95
C LYS A 145 -10.10 11.52 -30.52
N VAL A 146 -8.93 11.87 -31.07
CA VAL A 146 -7.65 11.25 -30.69
C VAL A 146 -7.31 11.52 -29.22
N LYS A 147 -7.44 12.77 -28.75
CA LYS A 147 -7.14 13.14 -27.36
C LYS A 147 -8.06 12.41 -26.36
N ILE A 148 -9.35 12.31 -26.66
CA ILE A 148 -10.32 11.56 -25.83
C ILE A 148 -10.00 10.07 -25.83
N ALA A 149 -9.70 9.46 -26.97
CA ALA A 149 -9.32 8.05 -27.04
C ALA A 149 -8.05 7.75 -26.22
N MET A 150 -7.08 8.67 -26.19
CA MET A 150 -5.90 8.56 -25.35
C MET A 150 -6.23 8.61 -23.85
N LEU A 151 -7.14 9.50 -23.45
CA LEU A 151 -7.61 9.58 -22.06
C LEU A 151 -8.37 8.32 -21.65
N LEU A 152 -9.24 7.79 -22.51
CA LEU A 152 -9.96 6.54 -22.26
C LEU A 152 -9.01 5.36 -22.04
N ASN A 153 -8.06 5.13 -22.94
CA ASN A 153 -7.07 4.05 -22.79
C ASN A 153 -6.23 4.21 -21.50
N ARG A 154 -5.95 5.44 -21.07
CA ARG A 154 -5.31 5.70 -19.78
C ARG A 154 -6.25 5.36 -18.63
N SER A 155 -7.51 5.79 -18.71
CA SER A 155 -8.54 5.56 -17.69
C SER A 155 -8.86 4.08 -17.53
N ASP A 156 -8.94 3.30 -18.61
CA ASP A 156 -9.15 1.84 -18.55
C ASP A 156 -8.07 1.16 -17.71
N LYS A 157 -6.80 1.51 -17.94
CA LYS A 157 -5.66 0.98 -17.17
C LYS A 157 -5.69 1.40 -15.71
N ILE A 158 -6.19 2.60 -15.40
CA ILE A 158 -6.38 3.05 -14.02
C ILE A 158 -7.52 2.25 -13.39
N TYR A 159 -8.61 2.05 -14.12
CA TYR A 159 -9.78 1.32 -13.65
C TYR A 159 -9.49 -0.16 -13.42
N ASP A 160 -8.63 -0.79 -14.23
CA ASP A 160 -8.16 -2.16 -13.97
C ASP A 160 -7.37 -2.27 -12.66
N LYS A 161 -6.57 -1.25 -12.31
CA LYS A 161 -5.93 -1.20 -10.98
C LYS A 161 -6.95 -1.01 -9.87
N ILE A 162 -7.97 -0.18 -10.10
CA ILE A 162 -9.09 -0.01 -9.15
C ILE A 162 -9.80 -1.33 -8.90
N LYS A 163 -10.03 -2.17 -9.92
CA LYS A 163 -10.63 -3.51 -9.73
C LYS A 163 -9.79 -4.38 -8.78
N VAL A 164 -8.46 -4.30 -8.84
CA VAL A 164 -7.58 -5.05 -7.92
C VAL A 164 -7.73 -4.56 -6.48
N GLU A 165 -7.74 -3.24 -6.27
CA GLU A 165 -7.92 -2.68 -4.93
C GLU A 165 -9.32 -2.94 -4.40
N LYS A 166 -10.36 -2.81 -5.24
CA LYS A 166 -11.75 -3.16 -4.93
C LYS A 166 -11.89 -4.60 -4.48
N ASN A 167 -11.31 -5.55 -5.21
CA ASN A 167 -11.32 -6.96 -4.80
C ASN A 167 -10.67 -7.14 -3.42
N THR A 168 -9.57 -6.44 -3.13
CA THR A 168 -8.92 -6.48 -1.82
C THR A 168 -9.80 -5.88 -0.71
N VAL A 169 -10.59 -4.85 -1.01
CA VAL A 169 -11.54 -4.22 -0.06
C VAL A 169 -12.76 -5.10 0.19
N ASP A 170 -13.28 -5.73 -0.87
CA ASP A 170 -14.49 -6.58 -0.87
C ASP A 170 -14.22 -8.01 -0.35
N GLU A 171 -12.95 -8.41 -0.22
CA GLU A 171 -12.58 -9.63 0.50
C GLU A 171 -13.24 -9.64 1.90
N LYS A 172 -13.60 -10.83 2.41
CA LYS A 172 -14.17 -11.04 3.76
C LYS A 172 -13.17 -10.74 4.90
N ASN A 173 -12.48 -9.61 4.81
CA ASN A 173 -11.43 -9.17 5.72
C ASN A 173 -11.98 -8.94 7.11
N GLU A 174 -13.18 -8.37 7.26
CA GLU A 174 -13.76 -8.19 8.60
C GLU A 174 -13.93 -9.52 9.34
N GLN A 175 -14.55 -10.51 8.70
CA GLN A 175 -14.76 -11.82 9.29
C GLN A 175 -13.41 -12.48 9.64
N LYS A 176 -12.44 -12.46 8.73
CA LYS A 176 -11.11 -13.03 8.96
C LYS A 176 -10.36 -12.30 10.09
N VAL A 177 -10.47 -10.97 10.17
CA VAL A 177 -9.88 -10.16 11.24
C VAL A 177 -10.53 -10.51 12.57
N ARG A 178 -11.87 -10.57 12.65
CA ARG A 178 -12.58 -11.02 13.86
C ARG A 178 -12.15 -12.41 14.29
N GLN A 179 -11.98 -13.33 13.35
CA GLN A 179 -11.52 -14.69 13.65
C GLN A 179 -10.09 -14.71 14.22
N ASP A 180 -9.18 -13.91 13.68
CA ASP A 180 -7.82 -13.85 14.21
C ASP A 180 -7.75 -13.14 15.56
N LEU A 181 -8.55 -12.09 15.78
CA LEU A 181 -8.69 -11.47 17.09
C LEU A 181 -9.26 -12.46 18.13
N ASN A 182 -10.27 -13.26 17.75
CA ASN A 182 -10.83 -14.27 18.63
C ASN A 182 -9.86 -15.42 18.91
N LYS A 183 -9.04 -15.83 17.93
CA LYS A 183 -7.95 -16.79 18.17
C LYS A 183 -6.94 -16.25 19.18
N ALA A 184 -6.61 -14.97 19.12
CA ALA A 184 -5.72 -14.38 20.12
C ALA A 184 -6.32 -14.44 21.53
N ALA A 185 -7.62 -14.13 21.65
CA ALA A 185 -8.32 -14.17 22.92
C ALA A 185 -8.47 -15.60 23.47
N TYR A 186 -8.98 -16.54 22.66
CA TYR A 186 -9.51 -17.84 23.12
C TYR A 186 -8.93 -19.06 22.40
N GLY A 187 -8.04 -18.89 21.42
CA GLY A 187 -7.40 -20.00 20.69
C GLY A 187 -8.27 -20.63 19.60
N VAL A 188 -9.50 -20.15 19.40
CA VAL A 188 -10.46 -20.63 18.40
C VAL A 188 -10.94 -19.48 17.50
N PRO A 189 -11.35 -19.74 16.25
CA PRO A 189 -11.81 -18.68 15.34
C PRO A 189 -13.07 -17.97 15.83
N GLU A 190 -13.96 -18.66 16.54
CA GLU A 190 -15.24 -18.10 17.00
C GLU A 190 -15.61 -18.68 18.38
N GLY A 191 -16.29 -17.88 19.20
CA GLY A 191 -16.69 -18.25 20.56
C GLY A 191 -15.52 -18.40 21.53
N THR A 192 -15.77 -19.04 22.68
CA THR A 192 -14.82 -19.17 23.79
C THR A 192 -14.10 -20.53 23.83
N GLY A 193 -14.43 -21.45 22.92
CA GLY A 193 -13.75 -22.76 22.83
C GLY A 193 -13.76 -23.51 24.17
N LYS A 194 -12.57 -23.87 24.66
CA LYS A 194 -12.38 -24.59 25.94
C LYS A 194 -12.79 -23.79 27.17
N TYR A 195 -12.88 -22.47 27.05
CA TYR A 195 -13.33 -21.55 28.10
C TYR A 195 -14.86 -21.43 28.18
N THR A 196 -15.60 -22.40 27.64
CA THR A 196 -17.07 -22.47 27.67
C THR A 196 -17.52 -23.48 28.72
N ASN A 197 -18.58 -23.18 29.49
CA ASN A 197 -19.10 -24.11 30.51
C ASN A 197 -19.34 -25.51 29.92
N GLY A 198 -18.93 -26.53 30.68
CA GLY A 198 -18.95 -27.93 30.27
C GLY A 198 -17.79 -28.37 29.35
N GLN A 199 -16.92 -27.46 28.88
CA GLN A 199 -15.81 -27.79 27.96
C GLN A 199 -14.45 -28.00 28.65
N ASN A 200 -14.34 -27.71 29.95
CA ASN A 200 -13.11 -27.90 30.75
C ASN A 200 -13.14 -29.20 31.60
N SER A 201 -13.61 -30.31 31.02
CA SER A 201 -13.76 -31.58 31.75
C SER A 201 -12.44 -32.23 32.19
N ASP A 202 -11.33 -31.86 31.55
CA ASP A 202 -9.98 -32.32 31.88
C ASP A 202 -9.26 -31.44 32.92
N ASN A 203 -9.92 -30.40 33.43
CA ASN A 203 -9.39 -29.43 34.41
C ASN A 203 -8.12 -28.69 33.96
N SER A 204 -7.77 -28.74 32.69
CA SER A 204 -6.47 -28.25 32.22
C SER A 204 -6.32 -26.72 32.26
N ILE A 205 -7.41 -25.95 32.26
CA ILE A 205 -7.35 -24.48 32.44
C ILE A 205 -6.73 -24.13 33.81
N GLY A 206 -7.09 -24.88 34.84
CA GLY A 206 -6.63 -24.69 36.22
C GLY A 206 -5.27 -25.30 36.54
N ASN A 207 -4.54 -25.80 35.54
CA ASN A 207 -3.21 -26.35 35.76
C ASN A 207 -2.14 -25.23 35.74
N ALA A 208 -1.54 -24.95 36.89
CA ALA A 208 -0.46 -23.95 37.03
C ALA A 208 0.76 -24.25 36.15
N ALA A 209 1.05 -25.52 35.85
CA ALA A 209 2.12 -25.94 34.94
C ALA A 209 1.84 -25.63 33.46
N THR A 210 0.78 -24.88 33.15
CA THR A 210 0.64 -24.24 31.83
C THR A 210 1.44 -22.94 31.77
N CYS A 211 1.66 -22.28 32.91
CA CYS A 211 2.24 -20.95 33.00
C CYS A 211 3.77 -20.95 32.85
N ASP A 212 4.46 -22.02 33.29
CA ASP A 212 5.88 -22.26 33.02
C ASP A 212 6.14 -22.74 31.58
N ASN A 213 5.10 -23.11 30.84
CA ASN A 213 5.15 -23.55 29.44
C ASN A 213 4.42 -22.57 28.49
N GLY A 214 4.63 -21.27 28.70
CA GLY A 214 4.16 -20.22 27.79
C GLY A 214 2.65 -20.02 27.77
N GLY A 215 1.92 -20.45 28.80
CA GLY A 215 0.46 -20.39 28.87
C GLY A 215 -0.22 -21.35 27.89
N LYS A 216 0.42 -22.48 27.56
CA LYS A 216 -0.11 -23.44 26.58
C LYS A 216 -1.21 -24.30 27.17
N LEU A 217 -2.38 -24.21 26.56
CA LEU A 217 -3.51 -25.10 26.80
C LEU A 217 -3.76 -25.91 25.52
N ASN A 218 -3.61 -27.24 25.58
CA ASN A 218 -3.66 -28.10 24.38
C ASN A 218 -2.75 -27.61 23.24
N ASN A 219 -1.53 -27.20 23.57
CA ASN A 219 -0.54 -26.60 22.66
C ASN A 219 -0.90 -25.23 22.06
N ILE A 220 -1.97 -24.57 22.51
CA ILE A 220 -2.38 -23.25 22.04
C ILE A 220 -2.16 -22.21 23.14
N GLN A 221 -1.55 -21.08 22.79
CA GLN A 221 -1.33 -19.96 23.71
C GLN A 221 -2.39 -18.88 23.52
N THR A 222 -3.04 -18.45 24.60
CA THR A 222 -4.14 -17.47 24.55
C THR A 222 -3.92 -16.31 25.51
N LEU A 223 -4.52 -15.16 25.20
CA LEU A 223 -4.52 -14.02 26.12
C LEU A 223 -5.22 -14.34 27.44
N VAL A 224 -6.31 -15.12 27.40
CA VAL A 224 -7.04 -15.46 28.61
C VAL A 224 -6.29 -16.45 29.52
N GLN A 225 -5.53 -17.40 28.96
CA GLN A 225 -4.65 -18.24 29.77
C GLN A 225 -3.50 -17.42 30.38
N THR A 226 -2.98 -16.46 29.60
CA THR A 226 -1.96 -15.53 30.08
C THR A 226 -2.50 -14.68 31.25
N LEU A 227 -3.73 -14.18 31.16
CA LEU A 227 -4.41 -13.47 32.25
C LEU A 227 -4.54 -14.35 33.50
N LEU A 228 -4.96 -15.61 33.34
CA LEU A 228 -5.09 -16.56 34.43
C LEU A 228 -3.76 -16.76 35.17
N CYS A 229 -2.67 -17.00 34.44
CA CYS A 229 -1.33 -17.17 35.01
C CYS A 229 -0.80 -15.95 35.76
N LEU A 230 -1.18 -14.75 35.31
CA LEU A 230 -0.72 -13.50 35.93
C LEU A 230 -1.47 -13.14 37.21
N CYS A 231 -2.65 -13.71 37.45
CA CYS A 231 -3.53 -13.25 38.53
C CYS A 231 -4.00 -14.35 39.49
N THR A 232 -3.76 -15.62 39.18
CA THR A 232 -4.21 -16.73 40.02
C THR A 232 -3.12 -17.12 41.01
N PRO A 233 -3.39 -17.09 42.32
CA PRO A 233 -2.44 -17.56 43.32
C PRO A 233 -2.43 -19.09 43.41
N ASP A 234 -1.32 -19.62 43.92
CA ASP A 234 -1.20 -21.00 44.36
C ASP A 234 -2.14 -21.30 45.54
N ASN A 235 -2.34 -22.58 45.85
CA ASN A 235 -3.14 -22.99 47.01
C ASN A 235 -2.39 -22.84 48.35
N THR A 236 -1.07 -22.68 48.32
CA THR A 236 -0.22 -22.36 49.46
C THR A 236 0.34 -20.96 49.32
N LYS A 237 0.55 -20.25 50.45
CA LYS A 237 1.21 -18.92 50.47
C LYS A 237 0.60 -18.00 49.40
N LYS A 238 -0.67 -17.64 49.58
CA LYS A 238 -1.47 -16.98 48.55
C LYS A 238 -1.31 -15.47 48.61
N GLN A 239 -1.22 -14.83 47.45
CA GLN A 239 -1.43 -13.39 47.30
C GLN A 239 -2.61 -13.17 46.35
N THR A 240 -3.82 -13.07 46.90
CA THR A 240 -5.06 -12.94 46.12
C THR A 240 -5.23 -11.55 45.49
N GLN A 241 -4.44 -10.56 45.89
CA GLN A 241 -4.52 -9.18 45.41
C GLN A 241 -3.34 -8.80 44.50
N ALA A 242 -2.62 -9.76 43.95
CA ALA A 242 -1.42 -9.51 43.13
C ALA A 242 -1.72 -8.64 41.90
N CYS A 243 -2.82 -8.89 41.20
CA CYS A 243 -3.20 -8.16 40.00
C CYS A 243 -3.92 -6.83 40.29
N LEU A 244 -4.79 -6.80 41.31
CA LEU A 244 -5.48 -5.60 41.77
C LEU A 244 -5.40 -5.50 43.28
N LYS A 245 -4.78 -4.43 43.77
CA LYS A 245 -4.60 -4.23 45.22
C LYS A 245 -5.93 -4.10 45.94
N GLU A 246 -6.93 -3.51 45.30
CA GLU A 246 -8.23 -3.20 45.86
C GLU A 246 -9.22 -4.38 45.76
N LYS A 247 -8.90 -5.42 44.98
CA LYS A 247 -9.82 -6.54 44.73
C LYS A 247 -9.08 -7.88 44.75
N ALA A 248 -9.38 -8.69 45.76
CA ALA A 248 -8.90 -10.06 45.86
C ALA A 248 -9.65 -10.96 44.88
N VAL A 249 -8.95 -11.91 44.25
CA VAL A 249 -9.59 -13.00 43.49
C VAL A 249 -10.23 -14.01 44.45
N SER A 250 -11.30 -14.65 44.00
CA SER A 250 -12.12 -15.55 44.81
C SER A 250 -11.56 -16.98 44.92
N LEU A 251 -10.84 -17.46 43.90
CA LEU A 251 -10.28 -18.81 43.84
C LEU A 251 -8.75 -18.80 43.65
N ASP A 252 -8.15 -19.91 44.05
CA ASP A 252 -6.76 -20.29 43.76
C ASP A 252 -6.74 -21.56 42.90
N TYR A 253 -5.55 -22.00 42.48
CA TYR A 253 -5.39 -23.17 41.61
C TYR A 253 -6.06 -24.46 42.10
N SER A 254 -6.20 -24.69 43.42
CA SER A 254 -6.90 -25.88 43.94
C SER A 254 -8.42 -25.83 43.74
N GLY A 255 -8.99 -24.64 43.52
CA GLY A 255 -10.40 -24.43 43.22
C GLY A 255 -10.74 -24.38 41.73
N LEU A 256 -9.75 -24.40 40.82
CA LEU A 256 -9.96 -24.24 39.38
C LEU A 256 -10.28 -25.57 38.67
N ASN A 257 -11.37 -26.23 39.07
CA ASN A 257 -11.89 -27.44 38.43
C ASN A 257 -13.14 -27.14 37.58
N GLY A 258 -13.30 -27.85 36.46
CA GLY A 258 -14.46 -27.76 35.57
C GLY A 258 -14.87 -26.31 35.28
N ASP A 259 -16.13 -25.99 35.59
CA ASP A 259 -16.74 -24.67 35.36
C ASP A 259 -16.31 -23.62 36.41
N SER A 260 -15.73 -24.01 37.54
CA SER A 260 -15.15 -23.06 38.52
C SER A 260 -13.98 -22.29 37.89
N ALA A 261 -13.20 -22.94 37.03
CA ALA A 261 -12.13 -22.28 36.28
C ALA A 261 -12.65 -21.21 35.32
N ILE A 262 -13.83 -21.43 34.73
CA ILE A 262 -14.47 -20.50 33.79
C ILE A 262 -15.08 -19.32 34.56
N THR A 263 -15.70 -19.60 35.70
CA THR A 263 -16.21 -18.58 36.62
C THR A 263 -15.10 -17.67 37.10
N HIS A 264 -13.96 -18.24 37.51
CA HIS A 264 -12.77 -17.50 37.90
C HIS A 264 -12.21 -16.66 36.76
N LEU A 265 -12.13 -17.22 35.54
CA LEU A 265 -11.70 -16.43 34.39
C LEU A 265 -12.66 -15.26 34.09
N GLY A 266 -13.96 -15.44 34.30
CA GLY A 266 -14.94 -14.36 34.26
C GLY A 266 -14.61 -13.24 35.27
N GLU A 267 -14.32 -13.59 36.52
CA GLU A 267 -13.87 -12.63 37.53
C GLU A 267 -12.61 -11.87 37.11
N LEU A 268 -11.62 -12.56 36.55
CA LEU A 268 -10.39 -11.93 36.06
C LEU A 268 -10.66 -11.00 34.87
N LEU A 269 -11.57 -11.39 33.97
CA LEU A 269 -11.96 -10.54 32.83
C LEU A 269 -12.70 -9.27 33.29
N ASP A 270 -13.42 -9.32 34.42
CA ASP A 270 -14.06 -8.14 35.02
C ASP A 270 -13.04 -7.12 35.56
N PHE A 271 -11.77 -7.48 35.69
CA PHE A 271 -10.70 -6.52 35.99
C PHE A 271 -10.35 -5.66 34.77
N CYS A 272 -10.77 -6.09 33.57
CA CYS A 272 -10.53 -5.39 32.32
C CYS A 272 -11.77 -4.58 31.89
N SER A 273 -11.57 -3.34 31.45
CA SER A 273 -12.64 -2.54 30.84
C SER A 273 -12.92 -2.95 29.40
N ILE A 274 -13.47 -4.15 29.18
CA ILE A 274 -13.74 -4.70 27.84
C ILE A 274 -15.08 -4.19 27.29
N ASN A 275 -15.03 -3.50 26.16
CA ASN A 275 -16.15 -3.03 25.38
C ASN A 275 -16.07 -3.60 23.95
N SER A 276 -16.98 -4.50 23.60
CA SER A 276 -17.01 -5.13 22.27
C SER A 276 -17.39 -4.18 21.13
N LYS A 277 -18.00 -3.04 21.46
CA LYS A 277 -18.37 -2.00 20.49
C LYS A 277 -17.24 -1.00 20.23
N ALA A 278 -16.18 -1.00 21.04
CA ALA A 278 -15.06 -0.09 20.83
C ALA A 278 -14.36 -0.42 19.50
N GLU A 279 -14.10 0.60 18.70
CA GLU A 279 -13.41 0.44 17.42
C GLU A 279 -11.93 0.08 17.66
N VAL A 280 -11.45 -0.90 16.90
CA VAL A 280 -10.09 -1.41 16.94
C VAL A 280 -9.38 -0.98 15.66
N TYR A 281 -8.15 -0.49 15.80
CA TYR A 281 -7.31 -0.01 14.71
C TYR A 281 -6.04 -0.87 14.58
N ALA A 282 -5.53 -1.05 13.35
CA ALA A 282 -4.34 -1.87 13.10
C ALA A 282 -3.11 -1.40 13.88
N HIS A 283 -2.88 -0.08 13.92
CA HIS A 283 -1.78 0.53 14.66
C HIS A 283 -1.92 0.35 16.18
N ALA A 284 -3.14 0.32 16.72
CA ALA A 284 -3.38 0.12 18.15
C ALA A 284 -2.94 -1.29 18.57
N ILE A 285 -3.23 -2.31 17.76
CA ILE A 285 -2.77 -3.69 18.00
C ILE A 285 -1.24 -3.77 18.01
N THR A 286 -0.58 -3.23 16.98
CA THR A 286 0.89 -3.30 16.89
C THR A 286 1.58 -2.52 18.02
N ASN A 287 1.05 -1.36 18.40
CA ASN A 287 1.55 -0.58 19.54
C ASN A 287 1.37 -1.33 20.88
N ALA A 288 0.23 -1.99 21.08
CA ALA A 288 -0.02 -2.78 22.28
C ALA A 288 0.92 -3.99 22.39
N LEU A 289 1.18 -4.68 21.29
CA LEU A 289 2.16 -5.78 21.23
C LEU A 289 3.57 -5.31 21.58
N ASN A 290 4.01 -4.18 21.02
CA ASN A 290 5.33 -3.61 21.32
C ASN A 290 5.47 -3.19 22.78
N GLN A 291 4.42 -2.59 23.35
CA GLN A 291 4.40 -2.22 24.77
C GLN A 291 4.49 -3.45 25.68
N LEU A 292 3.70 -4.50 25.42
CA LEU A 292 3.77 -5.73 26.21
C LEU A 292 5.12 -6.41 26.09
N LYS A 293 5.69 -6.48 24.88
CA LYS A 293 7.02 -7.05 24.66
C LYS A 293 8.08 -6.37 25.54
N GLY A 294 8.00 -5.05 25.71
CA GLY A 294 8.87 -4.29 26.61
C GLY A 294 8.73 -4.64 28.09
N LEU A 295 7.66 -5.33 28.50
CA LEU A 295 7.46 -5.82 29.87
C LEU A 295 8.08 -7.20 30.10
N ILE A 296 8.49 -7.92 29.05
CA ILE A 296 9.10 -9.24 29.18
C ILE A 296 10.54 -9.10 29.69
N THR A 297 10.84 -9.79 30.79
CA THR A 297 12.18 -9.79 31.40
C THR A 297 12.86 -11.13 31.15
N VAL A 298 14.09 -11.11 30.63
CA VAL A 298 14.87 -12.35 30.44
C VAL A 298 15.67 -12.66 31.70
N ILE A 299 15.43 -13.83 32.29
CA ILE A 299 16.11 -14.35 33.49
C ILE A 299 16.58 -15.78 33.17
N GLY A 300 17.87 -16.07 33.38
CA GLY A 300 18.40 -17.41 33.13
C GLY A 300 18.23 -17.92 31.69
N GLY A 301 18.11 -17.01 30.70
CA GLY A 301 17.86 -17.36 29.31
C GLY A 301 16.39 -17.52 28.92
N THR A 302 15.45 -17.40 29.87
CA THR A 302 14.00 -17.48 29.62
C THR A 302 13.36 -16.11 29.78
N GLY A 303 12.51 -15.71 28.83
CA GLY A 303 11.67 -14.52 28.93
C GLY A 303 10.44 -14.76 29.80
N TYR A 304 10.17 -13.84 30.73
CA TYR A 304 9.03 -13.90 31.65
C TYR A 304 8.14 -12.66 31.54
N LEU A 305 6.83 -12.87 31.55
CA LEU A 305 5.82 -11.83 31.75
C LEU A 305 5.21 -11.99 33.14
N GLY A 306 5.17 -10.95 33.95
CA GLY A 306 4.70 -11.02 35.35
C GLY A 306 5.81 -10.92 36.38
N TRP A 307 5.44 -11.00 37.65
CA TRP A 307 6.36 -11.03 38.78
C TRP A 307 7.07 -12.37 38.89
N THR A 308 8.39 -12.34 38.98
CA THR A 308 9.26 -13.53 38.88
C THR A 308 9.98 -13.90 40.17
N GLY A 309 9.93 -13.01 41.18
CA GLY A 309 10.74 -13.11 42.40
C GLY A 309 12.20 -13.45 42.15
N THR A 310 12.77 -14.34 42.96
CA THR A 310 14.17 -14.77 42.88
C THR A 310 14.39 -16.03 42.05
N THR A 311 13.43 -16.97 42.07
CA THR A 311 13.49 -18.28 41.41
C THR A 311 12.20 -18.53 40.64
N PRO A 312 12.12 -18.11 39.37
CA PRO A 312 10.83 -18.06 38.67
C PRO A 312 10.38 -19.46 38.22
N ALA A 313 9.30 -19.97 38.82
CA ALA A 313 8.64 -21.23 38.42
C ALA A 313 7.22 -21.06 37.83
N CYS A 314 6.70 -19.83 37.82
CA CYS A 314 5.36 -19.42 37.39
C CYS A 314 4.19 -20.26 37.98
N THR A 315 4.27 -20.62 39.26
CA THR A 315 3.26 -21.44 39.94
C THR A 315 2.17 -20.65 40.65
N GLY A 316 2.36 -19.34 40.87
CA GLY A 316 1.42 -18.46 41.58
C GLY A 316 1.70 -18.32 43.07
N GLN A 317 2.81 -18.85 43.59
CA GLN A 317 3.19 -18.76 45.00
C GLN A 317 3.60 -17.34 45.39
N SER A 318 3.05 -16.81 46.50
CA SER A 318 3.32 -15.44 46.91
C SER A 318 4.76 -15.17 47.31
N GLU A 319 5.47 -16.18 47.75
CA GLU A 319 6.87 -16.07 48.16
C GLU A 319 7.86 -16.18 47.00
N SER A 320 7.37 -16.50 45.80
CA SER A 320 8.22 -16.85 44.67
C SER A 320 7.79 -16.10 43.41
N GLU A 321 6.63 -16.39 42.82
CA GLU A 321 6.28 -15.82 41.51
C GLU A 321 4.82 -15.94 41.08
N MET A 322 4.41 -15.09 40.15
CA MET A 322 3.14 -15.16 39.44
C MET A 322 3.35 -14.56 38.05
N CYS A 323 3.62 -15.44 37.08
CA CYS A 323 4.17 -15.09 35.79
C CYS A 323 3.78 -16.08 34.68
N VAL A 324 4.22 -15.80 33.46
CA VAL A 324 4.27 -16.75 32.35
C VAL A 324 5.71 -16.82 31.84
N ALA A 325 6.22 -18.03 31.66
CA ALA A 325 7.55 -18.30 31.13
C ALA A 325 7.48 -18.66 29.63
N TYR A 326 8.18 -17.90 28.80
CA TYR A 326 8.22 -18.07 27.35
C TYR A 326 9.57 -18.67 26.89
N ALA A 327 10.00 -19.75 27.54
CA ALA A 327 11.33 -20.34 27.37
C ALA A 327 11.69 -20.65 25.91
N SER A 328 10.75 -21.07 25.07
CA SER A 328 11.00 -21.37 23.65
C SER A 328 10.82 -20.20 22.69
N TYR A 329 10.38 -19.03 23.18
CA TYR A 329 9.96 -17.91 22.33
C TYR A 329 10.78 -16.64 22.58
N VAL A 330 11.16 -16.38 23.83
CA VAL A 330 11.95 -15.20 24.17
C VAL A 330 13.15 -15.67 24.98
N GLN A 331 14.33 -15.62 24.38
CA GLN A 331 15.60 -16.01 24.99
C GLN A 331 16.63 -14.91 24.84
N ASN A 332 17.79 -15.08 25.49
CA ASN A 332 18.92 -14.18 25.27
C ASN A 332 19.46 -14.33 23.84
N GLY A 333 19.24 -13.33 22.98
CA GLY A 333 19.73 -13.31 21.60
C GLY A 333 18.82 -13.99 20.56
N GLU A 334 17.76 -14.68 20.97
CA GLU A 334 16.72 -15.22 20.07
C GLU A 334 15.34 -14.69 20.48
N ASP A 335 14.73 -13.90 19.60
CA ASP A 335 13.44 -13.24 19.84
C ASP A 335 12.38 -13.72 18.85
N LYS A 336 11.70 -14.80 19.24
CA LYS A 336 10.55 -15.42 18.58
C LYS A 336 9.25 -15.02 19.27
N PHE A 337 9.18 -13.82 19.86
CA PHE A 337 7.95 -13.29 20.47
C PHE A 337 6.75 -13.34 19.52
N HIS A 338 7.00 -13.08 18.23
CA HIS A 338 6.00 -13.12 17.17
C HIS A 338 5.43 -14.51 16.88
N ASP A 339 6.10 -15.58 17.33
CA ASP A 339 5.64 -16.96 17.16
C ASP A 339 4.72 -17.43 18.29
N ILE A 340 4.54 -16.64 19.35
CA ILE A 340 3.53 -16.91 20.38
C ILE A 340 2.15 -16.82 19.72
N ASP A 341 1.29 -17.83 19.88
CA ASP A 341 0.08 -17.96 19.05
C ASP A 341 -0.83 -16.73 19.10
N TRP A 342 -1.08 -16.17 20.29
CA TRP A 342 -1.90 -14.97 20.42
C TRP A 342 -1.24 -13.72 19.83
N VAL A 343 0.10 -13.62 19.87
CA VAL A 343 0.86 -12.53 19.23
C VAL A 343 0.75 -12.65 17.71
N LYS A 344 0.97 -13.86 17.19
CA LYS A 344 0.87 -14.18 15.77
C LYS A 344 -0.52 -13.87 15.23
N ALA A 345 -1.56 -14.24 15.96
CA ALA A 345 -2.94 -13.98 15.60
C ALA A 345 -3.26 -12.46 15.59
N LEU A 346 -2.79 -11.70 16.58
CA LEU A 346 -2.93 -10.24 16.61
C LEU A 346 -2.18 -9.56 15.45
N HIS A 347 -0.95 -9.98 15.13
CA HIS A 347 -0.23 -9.50 13.96
C HIS A 347 -0.98 -9.83 12.66
N ALA A 348 -1.54 -11.03 12.54
CA ALA A 348 -2.31 -11.44 11.38
C ALA A 348 -3.60 -10.60 11.20
N ALA A 349 -4.26 -10.23 12.30
CA ALA A 349 -5.39 -9.31 12.30
C ALA A 349 -4.97 -7.90 11.85
N ALA A 350 -3.94 -7.34 12.48
CA ALA A 350 -3.43 -6.01 12.16
C ALA A 350 -2.96 -5.90 10.69
N ALA A 351 -2.28 -6.93 10.17
CA ALA A 351 -1.83 -6.96 8.78
C ALA A 351 -2.99 -6.96 7.77
N LYS A 352 -4.07 -7.70 8.05
CA LYS A 352 -5.27 -7.70 7.18
C LYS A 352 -5.97 -6.34 7.20
N MET A 353 -6.10 -5.74 8.38
CA MET A 353 -6.65 -4.38 8.51
C MET A 353 -5.79 -3.37 7.73
N LYS A 354 -4.47 -3.37 7.93
CA LYS A 354 -3.58 -2.44 7.22
C LYS A 354 -3.55 -2.65 5.71
N ARG A 355 -3.69 -3.90 5.25
CA ARG A 355 -3.84 -4.21 3.82
C ARG A 355 -5.09 -3.58 3.24
N ARG A 356 -6.23 -3.67 3.95
CA ARG A 356 -7.48 -3.03 3.53
C ARG A 356 -7.35 -1.51 3.53
N GLU A 357 -6.83 -0.91 4.60
CA GLU A 357 -6.59 0.54 4.70
C GLU A 357 -5.75 1.03 3.50
N THR A 358 -4.63 0.36 3.21
CA THR A 358 -3.75 0.69 2.08
C THR A 358 -4.46 0.55 0.74
N ALA A 359 -5.32 -0.47 0.57
CA ALA A 359 -6.07 -0.66 -0.67
C ALA A 359 -7.09 0.48 -0.87
N VAL A 360 -7.76 0.92 0.20
CA VAL A 360 -8.67 2.07 0.16
C VAL A 360 -7.93 3.36 -0.18
N GLU A 361 -6.79 3.64 0.44
CA GLU A 361 -5.95 4.82 0.13
C GLU A 361 -5.49 4.84 -1.34
N LYS A 362 -5.05 3.69 -1.85
CA LYS A 362 -4.69 3.53 -3.27
C LYS A 362 -5.88 3.72 -4.18
N TRP A 363 -7.04 3.17 -3.82
CA TRP A 363 -8.27 3.36 -4.58
C TRP A 363 -8.61 4.85 -4.67
N HIS A 364 -8.61 5.60 -3.56
CA HIS A 364 -8.81 7.07 -3.59
C HIS A 364 -7.84 7.78 -4.53
N THR A 365 -6.56 7.40 -4.51
CA THR A 365 -5.55 7.99 -5.41
C THR A 365 -5.84 7.70 -6.89
N LEU A 366 -6.22 6.47 -7.21
CA LEU A 366 -6.56 6.06 -8.57
C LEU A 366 -7.88 6.70 -9.05
N ASP A 367 -8.86 6.81 -8.16
CA ASP A 367 -10.13 7.49 -8.41
C ASP A 367 -9.93 8.97 -8.73
N GLN A 368 -9.06 9.65 -7.98
CA GLN A 368 -8.68 11.03 -8.30
C GLN A 368 -8.05 11.15 -9.68
N ALA A 369 -7.17 10.21 -10.06
CA ALA A 369 -6.58 10.21 -11.40
C ALA A 369 -7.61 9.99 -12.52
N LEU A 370 -8.70 9.26 -12.26
CA LEU A 370 -9.83 9.14 -13.21
C LEU A 370 -10.60 10.47 -13.32
N LYS A 371 -10.90 11.10 -12.19
CA LYS A 371 -11.56 12.42 -12.16
C LYS A 371 -10.73 13.49 -12.86
N ASP A 372 -9.41 13.45 -12.73
CA ASP A 372 -8.52 14.36 -13.45
C ASP A 372 -8.57 14.13 -14.97
N ASN A 373 -8.59 12.87 -15.42
CA ASN A 373 -8.77 12.57 -16.85
C ASN A 373 -10.14 13.04 -17.36
N GLU A 374 -11.20 12.85 -16.57
CA GLU A 374 -12.54 13.37 -16.88
C GLU A 374 -12.54 14.90 -17.00
N ALA A 375 -11.91 15.61 -16.06
CA ALA A 375 -11.79 17.07 -16.10
C ALA A 375 -11.02 17.55 -17.33
N VAL A 376 -9.93 16.86 -17.72
CA VAL A 376 -9.21 17.16 -18.97
C VAL A 376 -10.10 16.93 -20.19
N ALA A 377 -10.92 15.87 -20.20
CA ALA A 377 -11.82 15.59 -21.31
C ALA A 377 -12.82 16.72 -21.56
N TRP A 378 -13.34 17.34 -20.50
CA TRP A 378 -14.23 18.50 -20.59
C TRP A 378 -13.56 19.75 -21.18
N LEU A 379 -12.23 19.85 -21.14
CA LEU A 379 -11.47 20.99 -21.68
C LEU A 379 -11.01 20.80 -23.12
N ILE A 380 -11.04 19.56 -23.64
CA ILE A 380 -10.57 19.25 -25.00
C ILE A 380 -11.26 20.09 -26.07
N PRO A 381 -12.60 20.33 -26.04
CA PRO A 381 -13.24 21.15 -27.05
C PRO A 381 -12.63 22.55 -27.18
N THR A 382 -12.36 23.20 -26.05
CA THR A 382 -11.67 24.49 -26.01
C THR A 382 -10.22 24.40 -26.46
N GLU A 383 -9.51 23.32 -26.12
CA GLU A 383 -8.12 23.12 -26.54
C GLU A 383 -7.99 22.95 -28.07
N VAL A 384 -8.93 22.25 -28.71
CA VAL A 384 -8.85 22.01 -30.16
C VAL A 384 -9.37 23.18 -30.98
N SER A 385 -10.24 24.03 -30.44
CA SER A 385 -10.79 25.18 -31.16
C SER A 385 -9.73 26.24 -31.51
N ILE A 386 -8.63 26.29 -30.74
CA ILE A 386 -7.48 27.18 -31.01
C ILE A 386 -6.48 26.61 -32.02
N LEU A 387 -6.63 25.35 -32.43
CA LEU A 387 -5.76 24.76 -33.46
C LEU A 387 -5.97 25.46 -34.79
N LYS A 388 -4.87 25.81 -35.46
CA LYS A 388 -4.89 26.34 -36.83
C LYS A 388 -4.84 25.19 -37.82
N LYS A 389 -5.46 25.38 -38.99
CA LYS A 389 -5.45 24.41 -40.09
C LYS A 389 -3.99 24.01 -40.40
N PRO A 390 -3.66 22.71 -40.44
CA PRO A 390 -2.34 22.27 -40.86
C PRO A 390 -2.08 22.77 -42.29
N ILE A 391 -0.96 23.45 -42.50
CA ILE A 391 -0.52 23.86 -43.84
C ILE A 391 -0.14 22.56 -44.55
N GLY A 392 -0.99 22.10 -45.47
CA GLY A 392 -0.70 20.94 -46.29
C GLY A 392 0.54 21.18 -47.13
N ALA A 393 1.41 20.17 -47.23
CA ALA A 393 2.43 20.12 -48.27
C ALA A 393 1.75 20.28 -49.63
N SER A 394 2.16 21.32 -50.37
CA SER A 394 1.66 21.63 -51.71
C SER A 394 1.75 20.41 -52.63
N THR A 395 0.61 20.03 -53.22
CA THR A 395 0.57 19.26 -54.45
C THR A 395 1.18 20.13 -55.54
N ASN A 396 2.44 19.86 -55.90
CA ASN A 396 3.10 20.57 -56.98
C ASN A 396 2.54 20.11 -58.33
N GLU A 397 1.64 20.91 -58.90
CA GLU A 397 1.60 21.13 -60.33
C GLU A 397 2.47 22.35 -60.65
N THR A 398 3.53 22.13 -61.44
CA THR A 398 4.37 23.18 -62.04
C THR A 398 3.68 23.68 -63.32
N PRO A 399 3.62 25.00 -63.57
CA PRO A 399 4.66 25.61 -64.42
C PRO A 399 5.07 27.06 -64.07
N GLY A 400 6.36 27.37 -64.25
CA GLY A 400 6.79 28.67 -64.82
C GLY A 400 7.43 29.73 -63.90
N GLN A 401 8.68 29.48 -63.51
CA GLN A 401 9.86 30.37 -63.42
C GLN A 401 9.74 31.91 -63.18
N GLU A 402 10.37 32.33 -62.06
CA GLU A 402 11.14 33.56 -61.73
C GLU A 402 10.51 34.96 -61.94
N THR A 403 10.45 35.85 -60.94
CA THR A 403 11.62 36.43 -60.24
C THR A 403 11.23 36.95 -58.85
N ALA A 404 12.14 36.80 -57.89
CA ALA A 404 12.02 37.27 -56.52
C ALA A 404 12.42 38.75 -56.39
N ALA A 405 11.65 39.52 -55.62
CA ALA A 405 12.16 40.67 -54.84
C ALA A 405 11.33 40.87 -53.56
N ALA A 406 12.03 40.72 -52.45
CA ALA A 406 11.70 40.73 -51.01
C ALA A 406 10.70 41.75 -50.44
N ILE A 407 10.03 41.37 -49.33
CA ILE A 407 10.17 41.98 -47.98
C ILE A 407 10.03 40.89 -46.87
N LYS A 408 10.85 41.03 -45.81
CA LYS A 408 11.23 40.15 -44.67
C LYS A 408 10.11 39.78 -43.67
N PRO A 409 10.35 38.78 -42.79
CA PRO A 409 10.49 39.13 -41.37
C PRO A 409 11.75 38.52 -40.72
N GLY A 410 12.33 39.27 -39.79
CA GLY A 410 13.60 38.94 -39.12
C GLY A 410 13.48 37.77 -38.16
N CYS A 411 14.42 36.83 -38.33
CA CYS A 411 15.17 36.12 -37.30
C CYS A 411 16.22 35.28 -38.04
N ALA A 412 17.25 35.94 -38.56
CA ALA A 412 18.41 35.30 -39.13
C ALA A 412 19.64 36.04 -38.59
N ASP A 413 20.23 35.48 -37.55
CA ASP A 413 21.64 35.62 -37.21
C ASP A 413 21.96 34.47 -36.26
N HIS A 414 22.54 33.41 -36.83
CA HIS A 414 23.67 32.64 -36.31
C HIS A 414 23.96 31.50 -37.30
N HIS A 415 24.90 31.78 -38.21
CA HIS A 415 25.55 30.78 -39.06
C HIS A 415 26.34 29.78 -38.20
N TYR A 416 26.31 28.50 -38.56
CA TYR A 416 27.35 27.53 -38.18
C TYR A 416 28.05 27.03 -39.45
N ASP A 417 29.37 27.14 -39.47
CA ASP A 417 30.26 26.92 -40.61
C ASP A 417 30.52 25.44 -40.93
N GLU A 418 30.76 25.22 -42.22
CA GLU A 418 30.88 23.99 -43.00
C GLU A 418 32.24 23.25 -42.82
N LYS A 419 32.72 23.02 -41.59
CA LYS A 419 34.04 22.38 -41.36
C LYS A 419 34.12 21.22 -40.35
N GLU A 420 33.04 20.48 -40.11
CA GLU A 420 33.08 19.29 -39.24
C GLU A 420 32.68 17.96 -39.90
N TYR A 421 32.64 17.88 -41.24
CA TYR A 421 32.18 16.66 -41.93
C TYR A 421 33.24 15.57 -42.19
N GLU A 422 34.51 15.75 -41.78
CA GLU A 422 35.59 14.77 -42.09
C GLU A 422 36.01 13.85 -40.93
N LYS A 423 35.17 13.60 -39.92
CA LYS A 423 35.52 12.71 -38.78
C LYS A 423 34.62 11.51 -38.51
N LEU A 424 33.73 11.14 -39.43
CA LEU A 424 32.91 9.92 -39.29
C LEU A 424 33.31 8.86 -40.33
N GLU A 425 34.33 8.07 -40.00
CA GLU A 425 34.71 6.86 -40.73
C GLU A 425 33.67 5.73 -40.53
N SER A 426 32.53 5.82 -41.24
CA SER A 426 31.63 4.67 -41.38
C SER A 426 30.91 4.69 -42.72
N THR A 427 30.98 3.58 -43.46
CA THR A 427 30.30 3.44 -44.76
C THR A 427 28.96 2.73 -44.59
N TYR A 428 27.92 3.32 -45.16
CA TYR A 428 26.55 2.84 -45.18
C TYR A 428 26.25 2.10 -46.49
N ASP A 429 25.66 0.90 -46.41
CA ASP A 429 25.15 0.17 -47.59
C ASP A 429 23.62 0.08 -47.52
N ALA A 430 22.96 0.69 -48.51
CA ALA A 430 21.51 0.84 -48.56
C ALA A 430 20.75 -0.43 -48.97
N TYR A 431 21.43 -1.49 -49.43
CA TYR A 431 20.78 -2.66 -50.03
C TYR A 431 21.00 -3.98 -49.27
N ALA A 432 21.55 -3.95 -48.04
CA ALA A 432 21.68 -5.15 -47.22
C ALA A 432 20.34 -5.54 -46.55
N ALA A 433 19.98 -6.84 -46.62
CA ALA A 433 18.79 -7.41 -45.99
C ALA A 433 18.96 -7.58 -44.47
N ASP A 434 17.85 -7.37 -43.75
CA ASP A 434 17.60 -7.53 -42.31
C ASP A 434 18.76 -7.24 -41.34
N GLY A 435 18.73 -6.02 -40.78
CA GLY A 435 19.37 -5.68 -39.51
C GLY A 435 20.90 -5.48 -39.50
N LYS A 436 21.60 -5.59 -40.64
CA LYS A 436 23.08 -5.45 -40.70
C LYS A 436 23.59 -4.43 -41.71
N ARG A 437 23.09 -3.19 -41.65
CA ARG A 437 23.54 -2.07 -42.52
C ARG A 437 24.82 -1.38 -42.05
N PHE A 438 25.35 -1.74 -40.88
CA PHE A 438 26.63 -1.26 -40.35
C PHE A 438 27.60 -2.43 -40.14
N LYS A 439 28.81 -2.34 -40.70
CA LYS A 439 29.92 -3.25 -40.43
C LYS A 439 31.10 -2.46 -39.86
N HIS A 440 31.52 -2.77 -38.64
CA HIS A 440 32.86 -2.39 -38.15
C HIS A 440 33.85 -3.51 -38.51
N LYS A 441 35.04 -3.16 -39.00
CA LYS A 441 36.14 -4.13 -39.18
C LYS A 441 36.68 -4.56 -37.81
N ALA A 442 36.87 -5.87 -37.62
CA ALA A 442 37.56 -6.44 -36.47
C ALA A 442 39.08 -6.57 -36.71
N GLY A 443 39.87 -6.44 -35.64
CA GLY A 443 41.33 -6.63 -35.58
C GLY A 443 41.99 -5.48 -34.81
N THR A 444 42.94 -5.63 -33.90
CA THR A 444 43.60 -6.78 -33.26
C THR A 444 44.31 -6.19 -32.02
N GLU A 445 44.54 -7.02 -31.00
CA GLU A 445 45.12 -6.66 -29.70
C GLU A 445 46.46 -5.89 -29.79
N THR A 446 46.69 -4.88 -28.92
CA THR A 446 47.65 -4.90 -27.79
C THR A 446 47.85 -3.50 -27.18
N ALA A 447 48.28 -3.52 -25.91
CA ALA A 447 48.20 -2.49 -24.87
C ALA A 447 49.13 -1.26 -25.05
N THR A 448 48.75 -0.10 -24.50
CA THR A 448 49.31 0.49 -23.25
C THR A 448 48.87 1.95 -23.01
N ALA A 449 48.75 2.24 -21.70
CA ALA A 449 48.72 3.51 -20.94
C ALA A 449 48.62 4.88 -21.65
N GLY A 450 47.64 5.68 -21.20
CA GLY A 450 47.39 7.04 -21.66
C GLY A 450 47.95 8.17 -20.80
N GLU A 451 47.95 9.38 -21.37
CA GLU A 451 47.96 10.67 -20.67
C GLU A 451 46.95 11.64 -21.33
N LYS A 452 46.49 12.58 -20.51
CA LYS A 452 45.39 13.57 -20.56
C LYS A 452 45.34 14.42 -21.87
N THR A 453 44.26 15.14 -22.25
CA THR A 453 43.48 16.14 -21.47
C THR A 453 42.32 16.71 -22.33
N LYS A 454 41.11 16.89 -21.73
CA LYS A 454 40.05 17.95 -21.85
C LYS A 454 39.58 18.50 -23.22
N GLU A 455 38.38 19.06 -23.44
CA GLU A 455 37.00 19.22 -22.88
C GLU A 455 36.28 20.01 -24.02
N GLY A 456 34.96 19.98 -24.24
CA GLY A 456 33.89 19.39 -23.45
C GLY A 456 32.48 19.69 -24.00
N GLU A 457 31.49 19.30 -23.18
CA GLU A 457 30.07 19.71 -23.15
C GLU A 457 29.57 19.53 -21.67
N PRO A 458 28.34 19.94 -21.29
CA PRO A 458 28.07 20.70 -20.06
C PRO A 458 28.17 19.89 -18.76
N SER A 459 28.75 20.53 -17.74
CA SER A 459 29.12 19.92 -16.45
C SER A 459 27.95 19.81 -15.47
N THR A 460 27.57 18.58 -15.12
CA THR A 460 27.00 18.28 -13.81
C THR A 460 28.15 18.00 -12.83
N VAL A 461 28.14 18.66 -11.66
CA VAL A 461 29.29 18.76 -10.75
C VAL A 461 29.83 17.39 -10.27
N CYS A 462 29.01 16.34 -10.17
CA CYS A 462 29.49 15.03 -9.72
C CYS A 462 30.23 14.21 -10.84
N ALA A 463 30.29 14.67 -12.11
CA ALA A 463 31.00 13.96 -13.19
C ALA A 463 32.54 14.10 -13.13
N LYS A 464 33.05 15.12 -12.43
CA LYS A 464 34.48 15.50 -12.43
C LYS A 464 35.38 14.58 -11.59
N HIS A 465 34.81 13.78 -10.68
CA HIS A 465 35.57 13.01 -9.68
C HIS A 465 35.51 11.48 -9.84
N GLY A 466 34.75 10.97 -10.81
CA GLY A 466 34.60 9.54 -11.04
C GLY A 466 34.19 8.78 -9.77
N THR A 467 34.87 7.67 -9.46
CA THR A 467 34.61 6.81 -8.29
C THR A 467 35.42 7.19 -7.04
N ASN A 468 36.18 8.28 -7.06
CA ASN A 468 37.06 8.66 -5.95
C ASN A 468 36.31 9.43 -4.85
N LYS A 469 36.02 8.72 -3.76
CA LYS A 469 35.19 9.18 -2.65
C LYS A 469 35.80 10.33 -1.85
N ASP A 470 37.11 10.30 -1.61
CA ASP A 470 37.76 11.30 -0.75
C ASP A 470 37.89 12.65 -1.45
N ALA A 471 38.07 12.64 -2.78
CA ALA A 471 38.07 13.85 -3.61
C ALA A 471 36.67 14.51 -3.70
N CYS A 472 35.59 13.71 -3.70
CA CYS A 472 34.22 14.21 -3.75
C CYS A 472 33.76 14.83 -2.41
N LEU A 473 34.28 14.34 -1.27
CA LEU A 473 33.94 14.83 0.06
C LEU A 473 34.73 16.08 0.49
N ALA A 474 35.88 16.35 -0.16
CA ALA A 474 36.74 17.48 0.14
C ALA A 474 36.35 18.78 -0.61
N ASP A 475 35.43 18.70 -1.58
CA ASP A 475 35.01 19.85 -2.38
C ASP A 475 34.00 20.71 -1.62
N LYS A 476 34.42 21.91 -1.20
CA LYS A 476 33.60 22.88 -0.46
C LYS A 476 33.61 24.23 -1.17
N THR A 477 32.88 24.34 -2.27
CA THR A 477 32.64 25.64 -2.92
C THR A 477 31.16 25.85 -3.23
N GLY A 478 30.55 26.85 -2.56
CA GLY A 478 29.38 27.59 -3.04
C GLY A 478 28.00 26.95 -2.86
N ASN A 479 27.35 27.25 -1.73
CA ASN A 479 25.91 27.26 -1.40
C ASN A 479 24.87 26.36 -2.11
N ASN A 480 25.22 25.21 -2.69
CA ASN A 480 24.24 24.21 -3.11
C ASN A 480 24.79 22.77 -3.00
N SER A 481 24.12 21.96 -2.19
CA SER A 481 24.11 20.48 -2.13
C SER A 481 25.45 19.71 -2.18
N ASN A 482 25.86 19.15 -1.02
CA ASN A 482 26.88 18.10 -0.94
C ASN A 482 26.43 16.83 -1.70
N CYS A 483 27.26 16.26 -2.60
CA CYS A 483 27.02 14.92 -3.18
C CYS A 483 27.16 13.89 -2.03
N ALA A 484 26.06 13.28 -1.56
CA ALA A 484 26.08 12.24 -0.52
C ALA A 484 26.07 10.82 -1.17
N PHE A 485 27.09 10.00 -0.88
CA PHE A 485 27.06 8.58 -1.22
C PHE A 485 26.05 7.83 -0.32
N ARG A 486 25.09 7.13 -0.93
CA ARG A 486 24.13 6.27 -0.21
C ARG A 486 24.86 5.11 0.48
N LYS A 487 24.67 4.99 1.80
CA LYS A 487 24.96 3.76 2.56
C LYS A 487 23.70 2.90 2.57
N ASP A 488 23.95 1.61 2.37
CA ASP A 488 23.12 0.44 2.68
C ASP A 488 21.82 0.26 1.88
N LYS A 489 21.84 -0.79 1.04
CA LYS A 489 20.65 -1.49 0.57
C LYS A 489 20.03 -2.16 1.78
N ASP A 490 18.80 -1.76 2.10
CA ASP A 490 17.70 -2.59 2.62
C ASP A 490 16.89 -1.76 3.63
N LYS A 491 15.62 -1.53 3.27
CA LYS A 491 14.56 -0.76 3.96
C LYS A 491 14.47 0.72 3.58
N GLU A 492 13.68 1.01 2.53
CA GLU A 492 12.75 2.15 2.50
C GLU A 492 11.77 2.07 1.30
N ASP A 493 10.62 2.70 1.48
CA ASP A 493 9.31 2.55 0.81
C ASP A 493 9.24 2.64 -0.72
N GLU A 494 8.37 1.79 -1.29
CA GLU A 494 8.00 1.75 -2.72
C GLU A 494 7.15 2.96 -3.17
N SER A 495 6.80 3.89 -2.28
CA SER A 495 6.00 5.09 -2.60
C SER A 495 6.79 6.20 -3.33
N ALA A 496 8.12 6.16 -3.31
CA ALA A 496 8.96 7.21 -3.93
C ALA A 496 9.39 6.93 -5.39
N LYS A 497 8.98 5.80 -5.99
CA LYS A 497 9.35 5.46 -7.38
C LYS A 497 8.39 6.00 -8.46
N MET A 498 7.25 6.58 -8.10
CA MET A 498 6.28 7.09 -9.08
C MET A 498 6.21 8.63 -9.13
N LEU A 499 7.36 9.31 -9.25
CA LEU A 499 7.36 10.69 -9.73
C LEU A 499 8.71 11.09 -10.34
N LYS A 500 9.21 10.31 -11.30
CA LYS A 500 10.21 10.73 -12.30
C LYS A 500 10.58 9.53 -13.17
N LEU A 501 9.80 9.28 -14.22
CA LEU A 501 10.32 8.67 -15.43
C LEU A 501 9.42 9.09 -16.60
N GLN A 502 9.97 9.94 -17.45
CA GLN A 502 9.63 9.99 -18.86
C GLN A 502 9.90 8.58 -19.41
N PHE A 503 8.86 7.73 -19.47
CA PHE A 503 9.00 6.39 -20.03
C PHE A 503 8.90 6.45 -21.55
N LEU A 504 10.01 6.06 -22.16
CA LEU A 504 10.25 5.78 -23.57
C LEU A 504 9.05 5.11 -24.25
N VAL A 505 8.51 5.79 -25.26
CA VAL A 505 7.57 5.24 -26.24
C VAL A 505 8.35 4.31 -27.15
N ASN A 506 8.33 3.00 -26.88
CA ASN A 506 8.70 2.00 -27.90
C ASN A 506 8.09 0.60 -27.68
N ASN A 507 6.88 0.52 -27.13
CA ASN A 507 6.09 -0.70 -27.17
C ASN A 507 4.81 -0.45 -27.99
N LYS A 508 4.56 -1.35 -28.95
CA LYS A 508 3.37 -1.36 -29.82
C LYS A 508 2.10 -1.16 -28.98
N LEU A 509 1.52 0.04 -29.06
CA LEU A 509 0.18 0.33 -28.58
C LEU A 509 -0.79 -0.55 -29.39
N SER A 510 -1.68 -1.28 -28.70
CA SER A 510 -2.80 -1.95 -29.37
C SER A 510 -3.73 -0.87 -29.94
N LEU A 511 -3.61 -0.61 -31.24
CA LEU A 511 -4.28 0.46 -31.96
C LEU A 511 -5.79 0.28 -32.15
N SER A 512 -6.41 -0.83 -31.70
CA SER A 512 -7.80 -1.20 -32.04
C SER A 512 -8.84 -0.08 -31.86
N MET A 513 -8.82 0.67 -30.74
CA MET A 513 -9.75 1.80 -30.54
C MET A 513 -9.50 2.98 -31.47
N VAL A 514 -8.24 3.23 -31.85
CA VAL A 514 -7.88 4.29 -32.80
C VAL A 514 -8.20 3.84 -34.23
N SER A 515 -8.04 2.55 -34.54
CA SER A 515 -8.30 1.96 -35.86
C SER A 515 -9.75 2.08 -36.29
N ALA A 516 -10.70 1.74 -35.41
CA ALA A 516 -12.13 1.82 -35.72
C ALA A 516 -12.61 3.28 -35.86
N PHE A 517 -11.96 4.21 -35.16
CA PHE A 517 -12.32 5.63 -35.15
C PHE A 517 -11.67 6.43 -36.30
N MET A 518 -10.44 6.09 -36.69
CA MET A 518 -9.71 6.72 -37.81
C MET A 518 -10.29 6.34 -39.17
N SER A 519 -10.89 5.15 -39.30
CA SER A 519 -11.54 4.72 -40.55
C SER A 519 -12.76 5.55 -40.97
N PHE A 520 -13.23 6.49 -40.14
CA PHE A 520 -14.34 7.40 -40.43
C PHE A 520 -13.94 8.88 -40.53
N VAL A 521 -12.63 9.20 -40.46
CA VAL A 521 -12.14 10.55 -40.82
C VAL A 521 -11.96 10.67 -42.35
N GLU A 522 -12.05 9.56 -43.08
CA GLU A 522 -11.90 9.50 -44.54
C GLU A 522 -13.22 9.34 -45.33
N SER A 523 -14.39 9.56 -44.70
CA SER A 523 -15.71 9.41 -45.36
C SER A 523 -16.59 10.64 -45.27
#